data_AF-A0A6I9NSF1-F1
#
_entry.id   AF-A0A6I9NSF1-F1
#
_cell.length_a   1.000
_cell.length_b   1.000
_cell.length_c   1.000
_cell.angle_alpha   90.00
_cell.angle_beta   90.00
_cell.angle_gamma   90.00
#
_symmetry.space_group_name_H-M   'P 1'
#
loop_
_entity.id
_entity.type
_entity.pdbx_description
1 polymer ?
#
loop_
_entity_poly.entity_id
_entity_poly.type
_entity_poly.pdbx_seq_one_letter_code
_entity_poly.pdbx_strand_id
1 'polypeptide(L)'
;MWNNTYPSILKGNSSLPPEDRLLKFLVDNNAESEETVQCANCDQESDKKDAEVMYYCNTCSQPLCSTCRELTHKAKMFSHHEIVSLAKRSRAKHRKCSLHEEPYILFSTENKSMLCIKCFRDMQVESRTHCIDIETAYVQGCEMLDQAVL
;
A
#
# COMPACT_ATOMS: atom_id res chain seq x y z
N MET A 1 32.52 4.42 12.33
CA MET A 1 32.47 5.90 12.21
C MET A 1 32.05 6.23 10.80
N TRP A 2 30.81 6.70 10.59
CA TRP A 2 30.30 7.62 9.55
C TRP A 2 28.79 7.75 9.80
N ASN A 3 28.40 8.44 10.89
CA ASN A 3 27.03 8.90 11.07
C ASN A 3 26.93 10.23 10.33
N ASN A 4 26.44 10.20 9.09
CA ASN A 4 26.15 11.41 8.33
C ASN A 4 24.71 11.85 8.63
N THR A 5 24.48 12.33 9.85
CA THR A 5 23.25 13.07 10.18
C THR A 5 23.42 14.47 9.59
N TYR A 6 22.91 14.69 8.38
CA TYR A 6 22.67 16.03 7.88
C TYR A 6 21.57 16.66 8.75
N PRO A 7 21.88 17.69 9.57
CA PRO A 7 20.83 18.41 10.27
C PRO A 7 20.18 19.34 9.24
N SER A 8 18.96 19.00 8.81
CA SER A 8 18.10 19.92 8.05
C SER A 8 17.66 21.05 8.97
N ILE A 9 18.55 22.01 9.22
CA ILE A 9 18.22 23.25 9.91
C ILE A 9 17.38 24.07 8.93
N LEU A 10 16.06 24.05 9.12
CA LEU A 10 15.13 24.95 8.45
C LEU A 10 15.50 26.39 8.85
N LYS A 11 15.87 27.19 7.87
CA LYS A 11 16.33 28.57 8.07
C LYS A 11 15.11 29.49 8.10
N GLY A 12 14.63 29.83 9.30
CA GLY A 12 13.56 30.81 9.51
C GLY A 12 12.57 30.36 10.59
N ASN A 13 11.83 31.30 11.16
CA ASN A 13 10.82 31.07 12.21
C ASN A 13 9.56 30.34 11.68
N SER A 14 9.72 29.36 10.80
CA SER A 14 8.68 28.80 9.97
C SER A 14 8.14 27.50 10.54
N SER A 15 6.84 27.49 10.80
CA SER A 15 6.01 26.29 10.94
C SER A 15 6.35 25.27 9.85
N LEU A 16 6.33 23.99 10.19
CA LEU A 16 6.47 22.90 9.21
C LEU A 16 5.48 23.10 8.04
N PRO A 17 5.87 22.74 6.81
CA PRO A 17 4.94 22.78 5.68
C PRO A 17 3.72 21.89 5.98
N PRO A 18 2.55 22.21 5.41
CA PRO A 18 1.34 21.40 5.57
C PRO A 18 1.58 19.94 5.14
N GLU A 19 0.96 19.00 5.84
CA GLU A 19 1.04 17.57 5.51
C GLU A 19 0.41 17.28 4.15
N ASP A 20 1.18 16.63 3.26
CA ASP A 20 0.66 16.11 2.01
C ASP A 20 -0.05 14.77 2.24
N ARG A 21 -1.38 14.80 2.14
CA ARG A 21 -2.23 13.64 2.41
C ARG A 21 -2.05 12.52 1.40
N LEU A 22 -1.67 12.83 0.16
CA LEU A 22 -1.41 11.82 -0.87
C LEU A 22 -0.09 11.11 -0.57
N LEU A 23 0.98 11.87 -0.30
CA LEU A 23 2.28 11.28 0.03
C LEU A 23 2.22 10.46 1.32
N LYS A 24 1.55 10.97 2.36
CA LYS A 24 1.33 10.19 3.58
C LYS A 24 0.54 8.92 3.31
N PHE A 25 -0.52 8.99 2.51
CA PHE A 25 -1.28 7.80 2.13
C PHE A 25 -0.39 6.78 1.42
N LEU A 26 0.44 7.20 0.46
CA LEU A 26 1.33 6.30 -0.28
C LEU A 26 2.39 5.68 0.63
N VAL A 27 3.03 6.48 1.48
CA VAL A 27 4.02 5.98 2.45
C VAL A 27 3.37 5.02 3.44
N ASP A 28 2.19 5.34 3.96
CA ASP A 28 1.47 4.49 4.93
C ASP A 28 0.97 3.17 4.32
N ASN A 29 0.59 3.16 3.04
CA ASN A 29 0.18 1.93 2.35
C ASN A 29 1.39 1.07 1.96
N ASN A 30 2.53 1.70 1.67
CA ASN A 30 3.76 1.02 1.30
C ASN A 30 4.64 0.64 2.50
N ALA A 31 4.38 1.25 3.66
CA ALA A 31 4.92 0.81 4.94
C ALA A 31 4.36 -0.58 5.19
N GLU A 32 5.17 -1.56 4.81
CA GLU A 32 5.02 -2.95 5.18
C GLU A 32 4.88 -2.98 6.70
N SER A 33 3.64 -3.00 7.18
CA SER A 33 3.40 -3.39 8.56
C SER A 33 4.03 -4.76 8.66
N GLU A 34 5.07 -4.89 9.49
CA GLU A 34 5.76 -6.15 9.79
C GLU A 34 4.76 -7.09 10.48
N GLU A 35 3.80 -7.59 9.73
CA GLU A 35 2.83 -8.57 10.16
C GLU A 35 3.49 -9.91 9.95
N THR A 36 3.95 -10.51 11.04
CA THR A 36 4.48 -11.87 11.08
C THR A 36 3.49 -12.80 10.39
N VAL A 37 3.95 -13.47 9.32
CA VAL A 37 3.08 -14.27 8.47
C VAL A 37 3.26 -15.73 8.84
N GLN A 38 2.19 -16.37 9.26
CA GLN A 38 2.18 -17.78 9.63
C GLN A 38 1.68 -18.63 8.46
N CYS A 39 2.36 -19.74 8.17
CA CYS A 39 1.89 -20.71 7.19
C CYS A 39 0.59 -21.38 7.68
N ALA A 40 -0.46 -21.37 6.85
CA ALA A 40 -1.78 -21.92 7.22
C ALA A 40 -1.81 -23.45 7.42
N ASN A 41 -0.76 -24.17 7.00
CA ASN A 41 -0.71 -25.64 7.07
C ASN A 41 0.14 -26.17 8.22
N CYS A 42 1.13 -25.40 8.70
CA CYS A 42 2.09 -25.87 9.70
C CYS A 42 2.40 -24.86 10.80
N ASP A 43 1.70 -23.72 10.79
CA ASP A 43 1.81 -22.62 11.75
C ASP A 43 3.22 -22.03 11.90
N GLN A 44 4.14 -22.36 10.99
CA GLN A 44 5.50 -21.80 10.97
C GLN A 44 5.45 -20.31 10.62
N GLU A 45 6.04 -19.50 11.49
CA GLU A 45 6.22 -18.06 11.28
C GLU A 45 7.35 -17.81 10.28
N SER A 46 7.16 -16.85 9.37
CA SER A 46 8.25 -16.32 8.57
C SER A 46 9.14 -15.41 9.42
N ASP A 47 10.41 -15.77 9.60
CA ASP A 47 11.42 -14.79 9.99
C ASP A 47 11.55 -13.69 8.92
N LYS A 48 12.03 -12.49 9.30
CA LYS A 48 12.17 -11.33 8.38
C LYS A 48 12.97 -11.63 7.10
N LYS A 49 13.84 -12.64 7.14
CA LYS A 49 14.67 -13.06 6.00
C LYS A 49 13.97 -14.08 5.09
N ASP A 50 12.94 -14.76 5.60
CA ASP A 50 12.27 -15.87 4.91
C ASP A 50 10.90 -15.49 4.34
N ALA A 51 10.41 -14.27 4.63
CA ALA A 51 9.21 -13.72 4.00
C ALA A 51 9.32 -13.65 2.47
N GLU A 52 10.55 -13.50 1.94
CA GLU A 52 10.85 -13.53 0.51
C GLU A 52 10.61 -14.93 -0.12
N VAL A 53 10.62 -15.98 0.70
CA VAL A 53 10.44 -17.38 0.28
C VAL A 53 9.05 -17.92 0.62
N MET A 54 8.19 -17.11 1.23
CA MET A 54 6.80 -17.49 1.48
C MET A 54 5.95 -17.30 0.22
N TYR A 55 4.83 -18.02 0.18
CA TYR A 55 3.85 -18.00 -0.90
C TYR A 55 2.47 -17.65 -0.39
N TYR A 56 1.60 -17.23 -1.31
CA TYR A 56 0.18 -17.01 -1.03
C TYR A 56 -0.64 -17.74 -2.08
N CYS A 57 -1.60 -18.55 -1.64
CA CYS A 57 -2.58 -19.15 -2.52
C CYS A 57 -3.78 -18.20 -2.62
N ASN A 58 -4.03 -17.62 -3.81
CA ASN A 58 -5.17 -16.75 -4.06
C ASN A 58 -6.50 -17.52 -3.96
N THR A 59 -6.51 -18.78 -4.40
CA THR A 59 -7.70 -19.64 -4.36
C THR A 59 -8.14 -19.95 -2.92
N CYS A 60 -7.20 -20.30 -2.04
CA CYS A 60 -7.48 -20.54 -0.61
C CYS A 60 -7.48 -19.27 0.24
N SER A 61 -6.99 -18.15 -0.30
CA SER A 61 -6.73 -16.92 0.44
C SER A 61 -5.85 -17.13 1.69
N GLN A 62 -4.80 -17.93 1.56
CA GLN A 62 -3.96 -18.36 2.68
C GLN A 62 -2.45 -18.29 2.36
N PRO A 63 -1.62 -17.85 3.32
CA PRO A 63 -0.16 -17.90 3.23
C PRO A 63 0.37 -19.33 3.43
N LEU A 64 1.47 -19.65 2.75
CA LEU A 64 2.10 -20.97 2.74
C LEU A 64 3.62 -20.83 2.75
N CYS A 65 4.31 -21.67 3.50
CA CYS A 65 5.76 -21.85 3.34
C CYS A 65 6.09 -22.68 2.09
N SER A 66 7.34 -22.62 1.65
CA SER A 66 7.85 -23.38 0.49
C SER A 66 7.54 -24.87 0.59
N THR A 67 7.72 -25.45 1.77
CA THR A 67 7.48 -26.88 2.00
C THR A 67 6.00 -27.22 1.85
N CYS A 68 5.09 -26.43 2.42
CA CYS A 68 3.65 -26.66 2.33
C CYS A 68 3.10 -26.36 0.93
N ARG A 69 3.71 -25.45 0.17
CA ARG A 69 3.43 -25.29 -1.26
C ARG A 69 3.75 -26.58 -2.02
N GLU A 70 4.93 -27.16 -1.84
CA GLU A 70 5.35 -28.35 -2.60
C GLU A 70 4.67 -29.64 -2.13
N LEU A 71 4.39 -29.80 -0.84
CA LEU A 71 3.79 -31.04 -0.31
C LEU A 71 2.26 -31.04 -0.48
N THR A 72 1.61 -29.93 -0.16
CA THR A 72 0.14 -29.86 -0.21
C THR A 72 -0.31 -29.42 -1.59
N HIS A 73 0.17 -28.28 -2.09
CA HIS A 73 -0.41 -27.65 -3.28
C HIS A 73 0.11 -28.20 -4.62
N LYS A 74 1.13 -29.06 -4.61
CA LYS A 74 1.57 -29.80 -5.81
C LYS A 74 0.65 -30.96 -6.14
N ALA A 75 -0.15 -31.42 -5.19
CA ALA A 75 -1.09 -32.51 -5.43
C ALA A 75 -2.08 -32.12 -6.54
N LYS A 76 -2.44 -33.09 -7.39
CA LYS A 76 -3.29 -32.86 -8.58
C LYS A 76 -4.63 -32.19 -8.24
N MET A 77 -5.15 -32.39 -7.03
CA MET A 77 -6.39 -31.75 -6.59
C MET A 77 -6.28 -30.22 -6.50
N PHE A 78 -5.07 -29.68 -6.32
CA PHE A 78 -4.82 -28.24 -6.21
C PHE A 78 -4.12 -27.67 -7.44
N SER A 79 -4.06 -28.40 -8.56
CA SER A 79 -3.35 -27.95 -9.77
C SER A 79 -3.92 -26.65 -10.37
N HIS A 80 -5.16 -26.31 -10.03
CA HIS A 80 -5.84 -25.08 -10.46
C HIS A 80 -5.71 -23.94 -9.44
N HIS A 81 -5.00 -24.16 -8.32
CA HIS A 81 -4.78 -23.11 -7.34
C HIS A 81 -3.76 -22.12 -7.88
N GLU A 82 -4.13 -20.85 -7.85
CA GLU A 82 -3.21 -19.78 -8.20
C GLU A 82 -2.34 -19.46 -6.99
N ILE A 83 -1.03 -19.60 -7.14
CA ILE A 83 -0.05 -19.38 -6.08
C ILE A 83 0.99 -18.37 -6.54
N VAL A 84 1.16 -17.31 -5.76
CA VAL A 84 2.11 -16.22 -6.00
C VAL A 84 3.12 -16.12 -4.86
N SER A 85 4.28 -15.49 -5.10
CA SER A 85 5.17 -15.19 -3.99
C SER A 85 4.53 -14.15 -3.07
N LEU A 86 4.72 -14.32 -1.77
CA LEU A 86 4.13 -13.43 -0.78
C LEU A 86 4.67 -12.00 -0.90
N ALA A 87 5.94 -11.85 -1.31
CA ALA A 87 6.56 -10.55 -1.61
C ALA A 87 5.94 -9.83 -2.82
N LYS A 88 5.38 -10.56 -3.80
CA LYS A 88 4.64 -9.98 -4.93
C LYS A 88 3.19 -9.69 -4.60
N ARG A 89 2.72 -10.11 -3.43
CA ARG A 89 1.40 -9.73 -2.96
C ARG A 89 1.46 -8.25 -2.65
N SER A 90 0.75 -7.46 -3.44
CA SER A 90 0.28 -6.14 -3.03
C SER A 90 -0.51 -6.33 -1.73
N ARG A 91 0.17 -6.18 -0.59
CA ARG A 91 -0.47 -5.92 0.70
C ARG A 91 -0.69 -4.43 0.78
N ALA A 92 -1.40 -3.86 -0.21
CA ALA A 92 -2.05 -2.60 0.04
C ALA A 92 -2.98 -2.87 1.23
N LYS A 93 -2.53 -2.54 2.44
CA LYS A 93 -3.42 -2.34 3.57
C LYS A 93 -4.25 -1.14 3.17
N HIS A 94 -5.27 -1.39 2.34
CA HIS A 94 -6.09 -0.36 1.77
C HIS A 94 -6.62 0.42 2.95
N ARG A 95 -6.05 1.61 3.19
CA ARG A 95 -6.55 2.52 4.21
C ARG A 95 -8.02 2.70 3.86
N LYS A 96 -8.87 2.34 4.82
CA LYS A 96 -10.32 2.41 4.67
C LYS A 96 -10.76 3.81 5.03
N CYS A 97 -11.78 4.29 4.33
CA CYS A 97 -12.47 5.51 4.70
C CYS A 97 -13.08 5.36 6.08
N SER A 98 -12.75 6.26 7.00
CA SER A 98 -13.25 6.22 8.38
C SER A 98 -14.78 6.34 8.50
N LEU A 99 -15.45 6.86 7.46
CA LEU A 99 -16.91 7.02 7.44
C LEU A 99 -17.63 5.81 6.86
N HIS A 100 -17.04 5.17 5.85
CA HIS A 100 -17.73 4.19 5.01
C HIS A 100 -17.12 2.79 5.07
N GLU A 101 -15.95 2.65 5.69
CA GLU A 101 -15.14 1.43 5.80
C GLU A 101 -14.74 0.79 4.45
N GLU A 102 -14.90 1.54 3.36
CA GLU A 102 -14.50 1.18 2.01
C GLU A 102 -13.07 1.64 1.72
N PRO A 103 -12.32 0.95 0.84
CA PRO A 103 -10.98 1.38 0.44
C PRO A 103 -11.01 2.78 -0.19
N TYR A 104 -10.03 3.61 0.16
CA TYR A 104 -9.76 4.83 -0.60
C TYR A 104 -9.27 4.45 -2.01
N ILE A 105 -9.90 5.03 -3.04
CA ILE A 105 -9.61 4.73 -4.45
C ILE A 105 -9.42 6.00 -5.30
N LEU A 106 -9.77 7.17 -4.76
CA LEU A 106 -9.75 8.45 -5.45
C LEU A 106 -9.05 9.50 -4.58
N PHE A 107 -8.54 10.54 -5.23
CA PHE A 107 -7.99 11.74 -4.62
C PHE A 107 -8.66 12.98 -5.22
N SER A 108 -9.13 13.89 -4.36
CA SER A 108 -9.61 15.22 -4.78
C SER A 108 -8.45 16.19 -4.85
N THR A 109 -8.19 16.75 -6.03
CA THR A 109 -7.14 17.75 -6.24
C THR A 109 -7.51 19.12 -5.68
N GLU A 110 -8.81 19.42 -5.61
CA GLU A 110 -9.37 20.64 -5.00
C GLU A 110 -9.28 20.60 -3.47
N ASN A 111 -9.86 19.57 -2.84
CA ASN A 111 -9.91 19.45 -1.38
C ASN A 111 -8.68 18.75 -0.77
N LYS A 112 -7.72 18.33 -1.61
CA LYS A 112 -6.50 17.59 -1.23
C LYS A 112 -6.81 16.42 -0.29
N SER A 113 -7.81 15.61 -0.62
CA SER A 113 -8.32 14.56 0.28
C SER A 113 -8.53 13.21 -0.41
N MET A 114 -8.32 12.13 0.33
CA MET A 114 -8.58 10.75 -0.11
C MET A 114 -10.07 10.42 -0.03
N LEU A 115 -10.60 9.73 -1.03
CA LEU A 115 -12.02 9.43 -1.17
C LEU A 115 -12.24 7.96 -1.49
N CYS A 116 -13.20 7.34 -0.80
CA CYS A 116 -13.76 6.07 -1.23
C CYS A 116 -14.89 6.31 -2.24
N ILE A 117 -15.39 5.25 -2.86
CA ILE A 117 -16.48 5.35 -3.84
C ILE A 117 -17.78 5.92 -3.27
N LYS A 118 -18.02 5.79 -1.95
CA LYS A 118 -19.20 6.35 -1.28
C LYS A 118 -19.02 7.85 -1.02
N CYS A 119 -17.87 8.30 -0.50
CA CYS A 119 -17.54 9.74 -0.40
C CYS A 119 -17.70 10.47 -1.75
N PHE A 120 -17.23 9.85 -2.84
CA PHE A 120 -17.38 10.42 -4.18
C PHE A 120 -18.84 10.55 -4.62
N ARG A 121 -19.68 9.55 -4.31
CA ARG A 121 -21.11 9.56 -4.62
C ARG A 121 -21.89 10.56 -3.77
N ASP A 122 -21.48 10.77 -2.52
CA ASP A 122 -22.12 11.69 -1.58
C ASP A 122 -21.73 13.16 -1.85
N MET A 123 -20.68 13.40 -2.65
CA MET A 123 -20.20 14.72 -3.02
C MET A 123 -21.07 15.39 -4.11
N GLN A 124 -21.11 16.73 -4.07
CA GLN A 124 -21.67 17.59 -5.12
C GLN A 124 -21.07 17.26 -6.49
N VAL A 125 -21.89 17.35 -7.55
CA VAL A 125 -21.53 16.88 -8.89
C VAL A 125 -20.39 17.70 -9.48
N GLU A 126 -20.36 19.00 -9.20
CA GLU A 126 -19.35 19.94 -9.70
C GLU A 126 -17.96 19.57 -9.19
N SER A 127 -17.82 19.29 -7.90
CA SER A 127 -16.55 18.89 -7.27
C SER A 127 -16.03 17.53 -7.73
N ARG A 128 -16.86 16.68 -8.36
CA ARG A 128 -16.42 15.38 -8.89
C ARG A 128 -15.42 15.52 -10.03
N THR A 129 -15.47 16.62 -10.78
CA THR A 129 -14.53 16.89 -11.88
C THR A 129 -13.09 17.07 -11.40
N HIS A 130 -12.90 17.37 -10.12
CA HIS A 130 -11.59 17.50 -9.47
C HIS A 130 -11.12 16.20 -8.80
N CYS A 131 -11.80 15.07 -9.02
CA CYS A 131 -11.42 13.78 -8.48
C CYS A 131 -10.73 12.93 -9.54
N ILE A 132 -9.59 12.36 -9.18
CA ILE A 132 -8.80 11.45 -10.02
C ILE A 132 -8.48 10.19 -9.23
N ASP A 133 -8.13 9.10 -9.91
CA ASP A 133 -7.61 7.93 -9.23
C ASP A 133 -6.25 8.22 -8.58
N ILE A 134 -5.89 7.41 -7.59
CA ILE A 134 -4.70 7.64 -6.76
C ILE A 134 -3.41 7.51 -7.57
N GLU A 135 -3.37 6.63 -8.57
CA GLU A 135 -2.19 6.43 -9.42
C GLU A 135 -1.94 7.66 -10.29
N THR A 136 -2.99 8.20 -10.93
CA THR A 136 -2.92 9.45 -11.69
C THR A 136 -2.47 10.62 -10.78
N ALA A 137 -2.99 10.70 -9.55
CA ALA A 137 -2.58 11.75 -8.60
C ALA A 137 -1.09 11.66 -8.26
N TYR A 138 -0.56 10.45 -8.10
CA TYR A 138 0.85 10.23 -7.86
C TYR A 138 1.71 10.67 -9.03
N VAL A 139 1.37 10.25 -10.26
CA VAL A 139 2.12 10.61 -11.47
C VAL A 139 2.14 12.14 -11.66
N GLN A 140 0.99 12.80 -11.52
CA GLN A 140 0.91 14.26 -11.59
C GLN A 140 1.77 14.94 -10.50
N GLY A 141 1.79 14.39 -9.29
CA GLY A 141 2.64 14.88 -8.21
C GLY A 141 4.13 14.78 -8.54
N CYS A 142 4.56 13.65 -9.11
CA CYS A 142 5.94 13.46 -9.57
C CYS A 142 6.33 14.47 -10.65
N GLU A 143 5.48 14.66 -11.67
CA GLU A 143 5.74 15.63 -12.74
C GLU A 143 5.87 17.06 -12.22
N MET A 144 5.03 17.46 -11.26
CA MET A 144 5.11 18.78 -10.63
C MET A 144 6.40 18.97 -9.82
N LEU A 145 6.85 17.92 -9.12
CA LEU A 145 8.11 17.96 -8.36
C LEU A 145 9.31 18.08 -9.31
N ASP A 146 9.34 17.32 -10.40
CA ASP A 146 10.40 17.38 -11.40
C ASP A 146 10.51 18.78 -12.03
N GLN A 147 9.37 19.41 -12.32
CA GLN A 147 9.33 20.79 -12.84
C GLN A 147 9.82 21.84 -11.83
N ALA A 148 9.64 21.60 -10.53
CA ALA A 148 10.07 22.53 -9.49
C ALA A 148 11.58 22.47 -9.16
N VAL A 149 12.28 21.44 -9.68
CA VAL A 149 13.73 21.24 -9.49
C VAL A 149 14.56 21.85 -10.64
N LEU A 150 13.90 22.27 -11.73
CA LEU A 150 14.49 23.04 -12.85
C LEU A 150 14.47 24.55 -12.56
#